data_AF-A0A9X2WG56-F1
#
_entry.id   AF-A0A9X2WG56-F1
#
_cell.length_a   1.000
_cell.length_b   1.000
_cell.length_c   1.000
_cell.angle_alpha   90.00
_cell.angle_beta   90.00
_cell.angle_gamma   90.00
#
_symmetry.space_group_name_H-M   'P 1'
#
loop_
_entity.id
_entity.type
_entity.pdbx_description
1 polymer ?
#
loop_
_entity_poly.entity_id
_entity_poly.type
_entity_poly.pdbx_seq_one_letter_code
_entity_poly.pdbx_strand_id
1 'polypeptide(L)'
;MTAPSHQTHKPTQKPGDHADSAPFHGPNSGHATTASSAKNVWLAVLVSIWLAATMAGLWWFQQQNVRPFVAVTDDARFWQASQINQMLQPLLLQLPSNQTALSAANHQVTLLHFWNPDCLCNQLSQRHFDGLISQFKADQLRIIVVAAPGTSDEQLQQFRQLNGSRMEVIRQPQGIDLPLPSSPALALLSPQGELGYFGAYGFGALCTVANDDFFPNIVRELSTKGYGPFANVAGDGCFCAWPHARSSAEEITAR
;
A
#
# COMPACT_ATOMS: atom_id res chain seq x y z
N MET A 1 24.63 40.60 -9.16
CA MET A 1 24.45 42.04 -8.83
C MET A 1 23.21 42.10 -7.94
N THR A 2 23.19 42.48 -6.67
CA THR A 2 24.17 43.07 -5.77
C THR A 2 23.55 42.94 -4.37
N ALA A 3 24.31 42.50 -3.36
CA ALA A 3 23.96 42.72 -1.95
C ALA A 3 24.30 44.19 -1.58
N PRO A 4 23.66 44.73 -0.54
CA PRO A 4 24.40 45.36 0.56
C PRO A 4 23.73 45.05 1.93
N SER A 5 24.37 44.65 3.03
CA SER A 5 25.51 45.18 3.80
C SER A 5 25.36 46.66 4.19
N HIS A 6 25.12 46.95 5.48
CA HIS A 6 25.58 48.13 6.25
C HIS A 6 25.00 48.00 7.68
N GLN A 7 25.80 47.70 8.70
CA GLN A 7 26.72 48.56 9.47
C GLN A 7 26.12 49.04 10.81
N THR A 8 26.77 48.52 11.84
CA THR A 8 27.00 49.01 13.20
C THR A 8 26.96 50.52 13.43
N HIS A 9 26.30 50.93 14.52
CA HIS A 9 26.64 52.14 15.28
C HIS A 9 26.45 51.94 16.81
N LYS A 10 27.56 52.01 17.54
CA LYS A 10 27.73 52.63 18.88
C LYS A 10 28.52 53.94 18.61
N PRO A 11 28.79 54.90 19.53
CA PRO A 11 28.54 54.92 20.97
C PRO A 11 28.11 56.28 21.56
N THR A 12 27.74 56.33 22.85
CA THR A 12 28.04 57.50 23.71
C THR A 12 28.02 57.13 25.19
N GLN A 13 28.97 57.69 25.92
CA GLN A 13 29.33 57.46 27.33
C GLN A 13 29.17 58.80 28.06
N LYS A 14 28.69 58.82 29.30
CA LYS A 14 28.89 59.96 30.22
C LYS A 14 28.98 59.48 31.68
N PRO A 15 29.87 60.06 32.51
CA PRO A 15 30.22 59.55 33.83
C PRO A 15 29.50 60.30 34.96
N GLY A 16 29.44 59.68 36.14
CA GLY A 16 28.93 60.28 37.37
C GLY A 16 29.39 59.46 38.57
N ASP A 17 30.47 59.91 39.18
CA ASP A 17 31.07 59.40 40.41
C ASP A 17 30.14 59.58 41.61
N HIS A 18 30.06 58.58 42.49
CA HIS A 18 30.07 58.78 43.94
C HIS A 18 30.51 57.49 44.61
N ALA A 19 31.68 57.56 45.24
CA ALA A 19 32.26 56.54 46.10
C ALA A 19 31.56 56.57 47.46
N ASP A 20 31.20 55.39 47.97
CA ASP A 20 31.22 55.12 49.41
C ASP A 20 31.59 53.66 49.64
N SER A 21 32.53 53.49 50.55
CA SER A 21 33.30 52.31 50.89
C SER A 21 32.64 51.46 51.99
N ALA A 22 32.66 50.12 51.86
CA ALA A 22 32.97 49.09 52.88
C ALA A 22 32.70 47.66 52.30
N PRO A 23 33.04 46.52 52.96
CA PRO A 23 34.06 45.62 52.45
C PRO A 23 33.56 44.22 52.04
N PHE A 24 34.30 43.61 51.11
CA PHE A 24 34.70 42.18 51.08
C PHE A 24 33.68 41.10 51.51
N HIS A 25 33.03 40.44 50.54
CA HIS A 25 32.71 39.00 50.60
C HIS A 25 32.63 38.42 49.17
N GLY A 26 33.22 37.24 48.97
CA GLY A 26 33.57 36.62 47.69
C GLY A 26 32.42 36.11 46.80
N PRO A 27 32.77 35.45 45.67
CA PRO A 27 31.85 35.13 44.60
C PRO A 27 31.01 33.89 44.97
N ASN A 28 29.69 34.04 45.04
CA ASN A 28 28.79 32.90 45.10
C ASN A 28 28.28 32.57 43.69
N SER A 29 29.11 31.88 42.91
CA SER A 29 28.69 31.16 41.71
C SER A 29 27.91 29.91 42.13
N GLY A 30 26.65 30.10 42.49
CA GLY A 30 25.69 29.03 42.69
C GLY A 30 25.12 28.58 41.35
N HIS A 31 25.85 27.74 40.60
CA HIS A 31 25.18 26.80 39.71
C HIS A 31 24.38 25.86 40.60
N ALA A 32 23.07 26.10 40.69
CA ALA A 32 22.13 25.12 41.20
C ALA A 32 22.08 23.96 40.19
N THR A 33 23.06 23.07 40.27
CA THR A 33 22.92 21.71 39.75
C THR A 33 21.82 21.06 40.56
N THR A 34 20.68 20.87 39.90
CA THR A 34 19.54 20.11 40.38
C THR A 34 20.02 18.78 40.95
N ALA A 35 19.87 18.60 42.27
CA ALA A 35 20.05 17.31 42.91
C ALA A 35 18.97 16.36 42.36
N SER A 36 19.31 15.65 41.30
CA SER A 36 18.49 14.59 40.71
C SER A 36 18.40 13.45 41.71
N SER A 37 17.36 13.49 42.55
CA SER A 37 17.01 12.42 43.49
C SER A 37 16.97 11.10 42.74
N ALA A 38 17.78 10.12 43.16
CA ALA A 38 17.92 8.81 42.49
C ALA A 38 16.58 8.11 42.16
N LYS A 39 15.52 8.48 42.88
CA LYS A 39 14.12 8.07 42.63
C LYS A 39 13.59 8.53 41.26
N ASN A 40 13.91 9.76 40.84
CA ASN A 40 13.52 10.30 39.54
C ASN A 40 14.29 9.62 38.40
N VAL A 41 15.55 9.24 38.65
CA VAL A 41 16.36 8.47 37.70
C VAL A 41 15.77 7.06 37.52
N TRP A 42 15.41 6.38 38.61
CA TRP A 42 14.75 5.07 38.55
C TRP A 42 13.40 5.12 37.83
N LEU A 43 12.58 6.13 38.11
CA LEU A 43 11.31 6.33 37.41
C LEU A 43 11.53 6.56 35.91
N ALA A 44 12.49 7.40 35.55
CA ALA A 44 12.83 7.65 34.15
C ALA A 44 13.31 6.39 33.42
N VAL A 45 14.13 5.54 34.08
CA VAL A 45 14.57 4.25 33.52
C VAL A 45 13.38 3.31 33.32
N LEU A 46 12.49 3.18 34.30
CA LEU A 46 11.30 2.34 34.19
C LEU A 46 10.39 2.78 33.03
N VAL A 47 10.12 4.09 32.93
CA VAL A 47 9.33 4.66 31.83
C VAL A 47 10.01 4.41 30.48
N SER A 48 11.34 4.58 30.40
CA SER A 48 12.09 4.36 29.16
C SER A 48 12.06 2.89 28.72
N ILE A 49 12.22 1.95 29.66
CA ILE A 49 12.11 0.52 29.38
C ILE A 49 10.71 0.18 28.88
N TRP A 50 9.66 0.70 29.53
CA TRP A 50 8.29 0.47 29.11
C TRP A 50 7.99 1.02 27.70
N LEU A 51 8.46 2.24 27.39
CA LEU A 51 8.34 2.83 26.06
C LEU A 51 9.09 1.98 25.01
N ALA A 52 10.30 1.54 25.31
CA ALA A 52 11.08 0.69 24.41
C ALA A 52 10.40 -0.66 24.16
N ALA A 53 9.86 -1.29 25.20
CA ALA A 53 9.13 -2.55 25.09
C ALA A 53 7.84 -2.38 24.24
N THR A 54 7.10 -1.29 24.46
CA THR A 54 5.90 -0.97 23.68
C THR A 54 6.25 -0.73 22.20
N MET A 55 7.31 0.04 21.93
CA MET A 55 7.78 0.31 20.57
C MET A 55 8.23 -0.99 19.87
N ALA A 56 8.96 -1.87 20.56
CA ALA A 56 9.36 -3.16 20.03
C ALA A 56 8.14 -4.07 19.73
N GLY A 57 7.15 -4.09 20.63
CA GLY A 57 5.91 -4.85 20.42
C GLY A 57 5.11 -4.35 19.22
N LEU A 58 4.97 -3.02 19.07
CA LEU A 58 4.30 -2.41 17.92
C LEU A 58 5.04 -2.68 16.61
N TRP A 59 6.36 -2.56 16.60
CA TRP A 59 7.20 -2.88 15.45
C TRP A 59 7.00 -4.33 15.01
N TRP A 60 7.06 -5.27 15.94
CA TRP A 60 6.88 -6.69 15.65
C TRP A 60 5.48 -6.99 15.11
N PHE A 61 4.44 -6.44 15.74
CA PHE A 61 3.05 -6.61 15.28
C PHE A 61 2.83 -6.04 13.87
N GLN A 62 3.41 -4.88 13.57
CA GLN A 62 3.36 -4.29 12.24
C GLN A 62 4.07 -5.18 11.21
N GLN A 63 5.26 -5.69 11.56
CA GLN A 63 6.08 -6.48 10.65
C GLN A 63 5.48 -7.86 10.34
N GLN A 64 4.73 -8.46 11.27
CA GLN A 64 4.08 -9.77 11.03
C GLN A 64 3.07 -9.77 9.87
N ASN A 65 2.48 -8.62 9.57
CA ASN A 65 1.46 -8.50 8.53
C ASN A 65 2.03 -8.01 7.19
N VAL A 66 3.35 -7.83 7.08
CA VAL A 66 4.02 -7.35 5.87
C VAL A 66 4.81 -8.48 5.23
N ARG A 67 4.60 -8.69 3.93
CA ARG A 67 5.34 -9.65 3.10
C ARG A 67 5.70 -9.04 1.75
N PRO A 68 6.70 -9.58 1.02
CA PRO A 68 6.94 -9.21 -0.37
C PRO A 68 5.72 -9.54 -1.23
N PHE A 69 5.42 -8.69 -2.22
CA PHE A 69 4.34 -8.94 -3.16
C PHE A 69 4.60 -10.20 -4.00
N VAL A 70 5.86 -10.43 -4.41
CA VAL A 70 6.35 -11.69 -5.00
C VAL A 70 7.39 -12.28 -4.05
N ALA A 71 7.04 -13.37 -3.35
CA ALA A 71 7.97 -14.08 -2.49
C ALA A 71 8.97 -14.91 -3.29
N VAL A 72 10.06 -15.32 -2.64
CA VAL A 72 11.11 -16.16 -3.25
C VAL A 72 10.58 -17.53 -3.71
N THR A 73 9.50 -18.00 -3.09
CA THR A 73 8.81 -19.26 -3.42
C THR A 73 7.79 -19.12 -4.55
N ASP A 74 7.45 -17.88 -4.91
CA ASP A 74 6.43 -17.60 -5.93
C ASP A 74 7.06 -17.67 -7.33
N ASP A 75 6.21 -17.74 -8.35
CA ASP A 75 6.65 -17.86 -9.73
C ASP A 75 7.41 -16.60 -10.19
N ALA A 76 8.71 -16.75 -10.50
CA ALA A 76 9.58 -15.66 -10.90
C ALA A 76 9.13 -14.95 -12.19
N ARG A 77 8.24 -15.54 -12.97
CA ARG A 77 7.67 -14.93 -14.19
C ARG A 77 6.87 -13.66 -13.87
N PHE A 78 6.37 -13.48 -12.65
CA PHE A 78 5.67 -12.25 -12.24
C PHE A 78 6.56 -11.01 -12.15
N TRP A 79 7.88 -11.15 -12.22
CA TRP A 79 8.80 -10.01 -12.36
C TRP A 79 8.81 -9.43 -13.78
N GLN A 80 8.23 -10.13 -14.76
CA GLN A 80 8.25 -9.74 -16.17
C GLN A 80 6.82 -9.51 -16.69
N ALA A 81 6.49 -8.26 -16.99
CA ALA A 81 5.14 -7.89 -17.40
C ALA A 81 4.65 -8.63 -18.66
N SER A 82 5.53 -8.92 -19.62
CA SER A 82 5.19 -9.71 -20.81
C SER A 82 4.77 -11.15 -20.48
N GLN A 83 5.41 -11.77 -19.48
CA GLN A 83 5.06 -13.12 -19.04
C GLN A 83 3.76 -13.14 -18.24
N ILE A 84 3.50 -12.09 -17.46
CA ILE A 84 2.21 -11.92 -16.76
C ILE A 84 1.06 -11.89 -17.75
N ASN A 85 1.21 -11.14 -18.85
CA ASN A 85 0.19 -11.09 -19.90
C ASN A 85 -0.13 -12.50 -20.44
N GLN A 86 0.89 -13.33 -20.69
CA GLN A 86 0.71 -14.71 -21.15
C GLN A 86 0.02 -15.58 -20.09
N MET A 87 0.36 -15.42 -18.81
CA MET A 87 -0.25 -16.18 -17.71
C MET A 87 -1.72 -15.81 -17.46
N LEU A 88 -2.12 -14.56 -17.71
CA LEU A 88 -3.50 -14.13 -17.56
C LEU A 88 -4.37 -14.51 -18.78
N GLN A 89 -3.77 -14.77 -19.93
CA GLN A 89 -4.51 -15.05 -21.18
C GLN A 89 -5.56 -16.16 -21.07
N PRO A 90 -5.31 -17.31 -20.40
CA PRO A 90 -6.33 -18.34 -20.24
C PRO A 90 -7.57 -17.83 -19.49
N LEU A 91 -7.38 -17.01 -18.45
CA LEU A 91 -8.48 -16.39 -17.72
C LEU A 91 -9.25 -15.44 -18.65
N LEU A 92 -8.55 -14.60 -19.42
CA LEU A 92 -9.17 -13.66 -20.34
C LEU A 92 -10.02 -14.34 -21.42
N LEU A 93 -9.59 -15.52 -21.89
CA LEU A 93 -10.34 -16.30 -22.88
C LEU A 93 -11.63 -16.91 -22.32
N GLN A 94 -11.72 -17.09 -21.00
CA GLN A 94 -12.94 -17.57 -20.35
C GLN A 94 -13.90 -16.45 -19.96
N LEU A 95 -13.44 -15.20 -19.98
CA LEU A 95 -14.34 -14.07 -19.90
C LEU A 95 -15.23 -14.04 -21.16
N PRO A 96 -16.50 -13.62 -21.06
CA PRO A 96 -17.42 -13.65 -22.21
C PRO A 96 -16.85 -12.90 -23.42
N SER A 97 -16.58 -13.60 -24.51
CA SER A 97 -15.85 -13.10 -25.70
C SER A 97 -16.58 -11.98 -26.44
N ASN A 98 -17.91 -11.97 -26.38
CA ASN A 98 -18.75 -10.87 -26.88
C ASN A 98 -18.44 -9.55 -26.17
N GLN A 99 -17.98 -9.59 -24.93
CA GLN A 99 -17.68 -8.39 -24.16
C GLN A 99 -16.31 -7.81 -24.52
N THR A 100 -15.32 -8.62 -24.90
CA THR A 100 -14.01 -8.11 -25.34
C THR A 100 -14.12 -7.30 -26.63
N ALA A 101 -14.92 -7.76 -27.59
CA ALA A 101 -15.19 -7.01 -28.82
C ALA A 101 -15.92 -5.68 -28.54
N LEU A 102 -16.87 -5.68 -27.60
CA LEU A 102 -17.57 -4.47 -27.16
C LEU A 102 -16.64 -3.51 -26.42
N SER A 103 -15.75 -4.01 -25.57
CA SER A 103 -14.77 -3.18 -24.87
C SER A 103 -13.83 -2.50 -25.86
N ALA A 104 -13.34 -3.24 -26.87
CA ALA A 104 -12.53 -2.68 -27.95
C ALA A 104 -13.28 -1.58 -28.74
N ALA A 105 -14.55 -1.81 -29.08
CA ALA A 105 -15.36 -0.84 -29.81
C ALA A 105 -15.66 0.43 -28.99
N ASN A 106 -15.83 0.30 -27.68
CA ASN A 106 -16.15 1.40 -26.77
C ASN A 106 -14.93 2.02 -26.09
N HIS A 107 -13.71 1.61 -26.46
CA HIS A 107 -12.47 2.03 -25.79
C HIS A 107 -12.50 1.82 -24.26
N GLN A 108 -13.22 0.79 -23.81
CA GLN A 108 -13.44 0.48 -22.41
C GLN A 108 -12.26 -0.31 -21.85
N VAL A 109 -11.68 0.18 -20.76
CA VAL A 109 -10.60 -0.51 -20.04
C VAL A 109 -11.19 -1.58 -19.13
N THR A 110 -10.48 -2.69 -18.94
CA THR A 110 -10.87 -3.73 -17.99
C THR A 110 -9.94 -3.76 -16.78
N LEU A 111 -10.51 -3.59 -15.58
CA LEU A 111 -9.86 -3.82 -14.30
C LEU A 111 -10.17 -5.24 -13.83
N LEU A 112 -9.14 -6.07 -13.71
CA LEU A 112 -9.20 -7.31 -12.93
C LEU A 112 -8.75 -7.00 -11.50
N HIS A 113 -9.59 -7.30 -10.52
CA HIS A 113 -9.27 -7.22 -9.10
C HIS A 113 -9.16 -8.63 -8.53
N PHE A 114 -7.97 -9.05 -8.12
CA PHE A 114 -7.73 -10.37 -7.55
C PHE A 114 -7.97 -10.34 -6.05
N TRP A 115 -9.02 -11.03 -5.61
CA TRP A 115 -9.56 -10.93 -4.26
C TRP A 115 -9.55 -12.27 -3.55
N ASN A 116 -9.03 -12.30 -2.32
CA ASN A 116 -9.15 -13.43 -1.41
C ASN A 116 -10.01 -12.99 -0.21
N PRO A 117 -11.22 -13.55 0.01
CA PRO A 117 -12.10 -13.13 1.11
C PRO A 117 -11.45 -13.25 2.50
N ASP A 118 -10.55 -14.21 2.69
CA ASP A 118 -9.90 -14.49 3.97
C ASP A 118 -8.70 -13.56 4.23
N CYS A 119 -8.39 -12.65 3.29
CA CYS A 119 -7.27 -11.74 3.42
C CYS A 119 -7.65 -10.45 4.19
N LEU A 120 -7.04 -10.26 5.36
CA LEU A 120 -7.22 -9.05 6.18
C LEU A 120 -6.77 -7.77 5.48
N CYS A 121 -5.84 -7.88 4.52
CA CYS A 121 -5.29 -6.73 3.80
C CYS A 121 -6.27 -6.11 2.79
N ASN A 122 -7.39 -6.77 2.48
CA ASN A 122 -8.43 -6.21 1.60
C ASN A 122 -8.92 -4.84 2.09
N GLN A 123 -9.08 -4.68 3.41
CA GLN A 123 -9.58 -3.43 4.00
C GLN A 123 -8.62 -2.26 3.75
N LEU A 124 -7.31 -2.51 3.71
CA LEU A 124 -6.30 -1.48 3.48
C LEU A 124 -6.28 -1.04 2.02
N SER A 125 -6.40 -1.97 1.06
CA SER A 125 -6.48 -1.63 -0.36
C SER A 125 -7.81 -1.03 -0.77
N GLN A 126 -8.88 -1.22 0.02
CA GLN A 126 -10.25 -0.81 -0.33
C GLN A 126 -10.33 0.68 -0.71
N ARG A 127 -9.66 1.56 0.03
CA ARG A 127 -9.65 3.01 -0.29
C ARG A 127 -9.12 3.27 -1.71
N HIS A 128 -8.06 2.58 -2.12
CA HIS A 128 -7.46 2.75 -3.45
C HIS A 128 -8.33 2.17 -4.54
N PHE A 129 -8.95 1.03 -4.28
CA PHE A 129 -9.92 0.43 -5.18
C PHE A 129 -11.13 1.36 -5.39
N ASP A 130 -11.73 1.86 -4.31
CA ASP A 130 -12.88 2.77 -4.35
C ASP A 130 -12.52 4.11 -5.02
N GLY A 131 -11.34 4.65 -4.70
CA GLY A 131 -10.81 5.86 -5.32
C GLY A 131 -10.63 5.71 -6.84
N LEU A 132 -10.13 4.55 -7.29
CA LEU A 132 -10.03 4.24 -8.72
C LEU A 132 -11.41 4.15 -9.37
N ILE A 133 -12.30 3.30 -8.86
CA ILE A 133 -13.55 2.97 -9.55
C ILE A 133 -14.57 4.11 -9.52
N SER A 134 -14.52 4.99 -8.51
CA SER A 134 -15.40 6.16 -8.40
C SER A 134 -15.14 7.23 -9.47
N GLN A 135 -13.96 7.23 -10.10
CA GLN A 135 -13.64 8.15 -11.19
C GLN A 135 -14.19 7.72 -12.56
N PHE A 136 -14.69 6.49 -12.70
CA PHE A 136 -15.06 5.94 -14.01
C PHE A 136 -16.46 5.34 -14.03
N LYS A 137 -17.20 5.68 -15.08
CA LYS A 137 -18.51 5.08 -15.38
C LYS A 137 -18.35 3.65 -15.93
N ALA A 138 -19.45 2.92 -15.96
CA ALA A 138 -19.47 1.53 -16.42
C ALA A 138 -19.05 1.37 -17.89
N ASP A 139 -19.31 2.35 -18.74
CA ASP A 139 -18.90 2.38 -20.16
C ASP A 139 -17.40 2.66 -20.36
N GLN A 140 -16.74 3.27 -19.37
CA GLN A 140 -15.32 3.60 -19.42
C GLN A 140 -14.43 2.51 -18.77
N LEU A 141 -14.90 1.92 -17.68
CA LEU A 141 -14.15 0.93 -16.89
C LEU A 141 -15.03 -0.26 -16.53
N ARG A 142 -14.74 -1.41 -17.13
CA ARG A 142 -15.28 -2.71 -16.72
C ARG A 142 -14.51 -3.22 -15.51
N ILE A 143 -15.22 -3.71 -14.49
CA ILE A 143 -14.61 -4.21 -13.25
C ILE A 143 -14.98 -5.67 -13.09
N ILE A 144 -13.97 -6.54 -13.03
CA ILE A 144 -14.11 -7.97 -12.82
C ILE A 144 -13.30 -8.34 -11.59
N VAL A 145 -13.97 -8.82 -10.55
CA VAL A 145 -13.37 -9.36 -9.35
C VAL A 145 -13.15 -10.85 -9.56
N VAL A 146 -11.90 -11.27 -9.53
CA VAL A 146 -11.49 -12.67 -9.60
C VAL A 146 -11.27 -13.14 -8.17
N ALA A 147 -12.25 -13.86 -7.64
CA ALA A 147 -12.20 -14.44 -6.32
C ALA A 147 -11.29 -15.68 -6.31
N ALA A 148 -10.53 -15.83 -5.24
CA ALA A 148 -9.61 -16.95 -5.04
C ALA A 148 -10.33 -18.31 -5.13
N PRO A 149 -9.66 -19.39 -5.58
CA PRO A 149 -10.31 -20.65 -5.98
C PRO A 149 -11.12 -21.32 -4.86
N GLY A 150 -10.73 -21.14 -3.59
CA GLY A 150 -11.43 -21.67 -2.42
C GLY A 150 -12.64 -20.85 -1.93
N THR A 151 -12.96 -19.73 -2.56
CA THR A 151 -14.06 -18.85 -2.13
C THR A 151 -15.41 -19.56 -2.23
N SER A 152 -16.19 -19.61 -1.15
CA SER A 152 -17.50 -20.28 -1.11
C SER A 152 -18.58 -19.53 -1.91
N ASP A 153 -19.66 -20.21 -2.29
CA ASP A 153 -20.79 -19.55 -2.98
C ASP A 153 -21.45 -18.49 -2.10
N GLU A 154 -21.50 -18.71 -0.79
CA GLU A 154 -22.02 -17.74 0.19
C GLU A 154 -21.17 -16.46 0.20
N GLN A 155 -19.84 -16.58 0.24
CA GLN A 155 -18.93 -15.44 0.16
C GLN A 155 -19.11 -14.65 -1.16
N LEU A 156 -19.31 -15.34 -2.29
CA LEU A 156 -19.59 -14.69 -3.57
C LEU A 156 -20.94 -13.97 -3.58
N GLN A 157 -21.99 -14.55 -2.97
CA GLN A 157 -23.29 -13.90 -2.85
C GLN A 157 -23.22 -12.67 -1.94
N GLN A 158 -22.53 -12.79 -0.80
CA GLN A 158 -22.31 -11.66 0.09
C GLN A 158 -21.56 -10.53 -0.62
N PHE A 159 -20.52 -10.86 -1.39
CA PHE A 159 -19.82 -9.87 -2.21
C PHE A 159 -20.77 -9.13 -3.16
N ARG A 160 -21.63 -9.87 -3.89
CA ARG A 160 -22.62 -9.28 -4.81
C ARG A 160 -23.62 -8.38 -4.09
N GLN A 161 -24.10 -8.79 -2.92
CA GLN A 161 -25.05 -8.01 -2.12
C GLN A 161 -24.44 -6.68 -1.65
N LEU A 162 -23.16 -6.69 -1.26
CA LEU A 162 -22.47 -5.50 -0.76
C LEU A 162 -22.04 -4.54 -1.87
N ASN A 163 -21.71 -5.06 -3.07
CA ASN A 163 -21.13 -4.27 -4.16
C ASN A 163 -22.09 -3.97 -5.32
N GLY A 164 -23.29 -4.57 -5.30
CA GLY A 164 -24.32 -4.36 -6.32
C GLY A 164 -23.90 -4.84 -7.72
N SER A 165 -24.39 -4.15 -8.74
CA SER A 165 -24.21 -4.53 -10.15
C SER A 165 -23.08 -3.80 -10.89
N ARG A 166 -22.30 -2.95 -10.20
CA ARG A 166 -21.21 -2.15 -10.82
C ARG A 166 -20.01 -3.01 -11.24
N MET A 167 -19.83 -4.16 -10.60
CA MET A 167 -18.72 -5.06 -10.80
C MET A 167 -19.21 -6.50 -10.93
N GLU A 168 -18.55 -7.26 -11.80
CA GLU A 168 -18.75 -8.68 -11.98
C GLU A 168 -17.83 -9.42 -11.00
N VAL A 169 -18.31 -10.48 -10.34
CA VAL A 169 -17.45 -11.34 -9.52
C VAL A 169 -17.50 -12.76 -10.05
N ILE A 170 -16.33 -13.31 -10.35
CA ILE A 170 -16.14 -14.69 -10.79
C ILE A 170 -15.21 -15.39 -9.81
N ARG A 171 -15.45 -16.67 -9.54
CA ARG A 171 -14.44 -17.53 -8.92
C ARG A 171 -13.38 -17.83 -9.98
N GLN A 172 -12.11 -17.92 -9.59
CA GLN A 172 -11.06 -18.47 -10.45
C GLN A 172 -11.57 -19.79 -11.07
N PRO A 173 -11.64 -19.88 -12.42
CA PRO A 173 -12.24 -21.04 -13.05
C PRO A 173 -11.47 -22.33 -12.80
N GLN A 174 -12.21 -23.43 -12.64
CA GLN A 174 -11.64 -24.77 -12.51
C GLN A 174 -10.84 -25.11 -13.77
N GLY A 175 -9.62 -25.64 -13.60
CA GLY A 175 -8.72 -25.98 -14.71
C GLY A 175 -7.85 -24.83 -15.22
N ILE A 176 -8.02 -23.60 -14.71
CA ILE A 176 -7.03 -22.53 -14.85
C ILE A 176 -6.32 -22.37 -13.51
N ASP A 177 -5.05 -22.74 -13.46
CA ASP A 177 -4.18 -22.38 -12.35
C ASP A 177 -3.58 -21.00 -12.62
N LEU A 178 -4.00 -20.01 -11.82
CA LEU A 178 -3.39 -18.69 -11.77
C LEU A 178 -2.44 -18.68 -10.56
N PRO A 179 -1.12 -18.88 -10.76
CA PRO A 179 -0.15 -18.88 -9.67
C PRO A 179 0.16 -17.45 -9.21
N LEU A 180 -0.86 -16.64 -8.95
CA LEU A 180 -0.70 -15.25 -8.52
C LEU A 180 0.14 -15.23 -7.23
N PRO A 181 1.03 -14.25 -7.07
CA PRO A 181 1.92 -14.23 -5.92
C PRO A 181 1.24 -13.71 -4.64
N SER A 182 0.28 -12.79 -4.81
CA SER A 182 -0.36 -12.07 -3.71
C SER A 182 -1.79 -11.62 -4.03
N SER A 183 -2.57 -11.45 -2.96
CA SER A 183 -3.82 -10.70 -2.92
C SER A 183 -3.77 -9.66 -1.80
N PRO A 184 -4.52 -8.55 -1.89
CA PRO A 184 -5.23 -8.07 -3.07
C PRO A 184 -4.23 -7.61 -4.16
N ALA A 185 -4.56 -7.87 -5.42
CA ALA A 185 -3.78 -7.44 -6.57
C ALA A 185 -4.70 -6.92 -7.67
N LEU A 186 -4.13 -6.21 -8.66
CA LEU A 186 -4.89 -5.76 -9.82
C LEU A 186 -4.15 -5.96 -11.14
N ALA A 187 -4.94 -6.12 -12.21
CA ALA A 187 -4.49 -5.93 -13.57
C ALA A 187 -5.36 -4.89 -14.29
N LEU A 188 -4.75 -3.98 -15.04
CA LEU A 188 -5.44 -3.08 -15.96
C LEU A 188 -5.13 -3.50 -17.39
N LEU A 189 -6.17 -3.76 -18.16
CA LEU A 189 -6.09 -4.26 -19.53
C LEU A 189 -6.62 -3.20 -20.48
N SER A 190 -5.94 -3.04 -21.62
CA SER A 190 -6.41 -2.21 -22.72
C SER A 190 -7.76 -2.70 -23.25
N PRO A 191 -8.47 -1.89 -24.05
CA PRO A 191 -9.69 -2.33 -24.73
C PRO A 191 -9.51 -3.59 -25.58
N GLN A 192 -8.28 -3.87 -26.03
CA GLN A 192 -7.91 -5.06 -26.81
C GLN A 192 -7.57 -6.28 -25.94
N GLY A 193 -7.60 -6.14 -24.62
CA GLY A 193 -7.24 -7.20 -23.67
C GLY A 193 -5.74 -7.33 -23.41
N GLU A 194 -4.93 -6.35 -23.80
CA GLU A 194 -3.49 -6.36 -23.55
C GLU A 194 -3.17 -5.80 -22.17
N LEU A 195 -2.22 -6.42 -21.46
CA LEU A 195 -1.81 -5.97 -20.13
C LEU A 195 -1.11 -4.61 -20.16
N GLY A 196 -1.70 -3.63 -19.48
CA GLY A 196 -1.05 -2.35 -19.21
C GLY A 196 -0.36 -2.28 -17.86
N TYR A 197 -1.02 -2.78 -16.82
CA TYR A 197 -0.48 -2.77 -15.45
C TYR A 197 -0.83 -4.08 -14.75
N PHE A 198 0.11 -4.61 -13.97
CA PHE A 198 -0.15 -5.65 -12.98
C PHE A 198 0.60 -5.35 -11.68
N GLY A 199 -0.01 -5.63 -10.53
CA GLY A 199 0.72 -5.62 -9.26
C GLY A 199 -0.13 -5.22 -8.07
N ALA A 200 0.51 -4.62 -7.07
CA ALA A 200 -0.14 -4.14 -5.86
C ALA A 200 -0.94 -2.84 -6.11
N TYR A 201 -1.93 -2.59 -5.25
CA TYR A 201 -2.55 -1.26 -5.13
C TYR A 201 -1.58 -0.24 -4.53
N GLY A 202 -0.67 -0.68 -3.66
CA GLY A 202 0.32 0.16 -2.98
C GLY A 202 1.21 -0.71 -2.09
N PHE A 203 2.27 -0.12 -1.54
CA PHE A 203 3.26 -0.82 -0.73
C PHE A 203 3.32 -0.28 0.70
N GLY A 204 4.04 -1.00 1.56
CA GLY A 204 4.16 -0.73 2.98
C GLY A 204 2.96 -1.21 3.79
N ALA A 205 3.12 -1.21 5.12
CA ALA A 205 2.09 -1.68 6.06
C ALA A 205 0.77 -0.89 5.97
N LEU A 206 0.82 0.35 5.48
CA LEU A 206 -0.34 1.24 5.35
C LEU A 206 -0.87 1.32 3.91
N CYS A 207 -0.35 0.50 2.99
CA CYS A 207 -0.71 0.51 1.57
C CYS A 207 -0.63 1.93 0.98
N THR A 208 0.56 2.51 0.90
CA THR A 208 0.76 3.87 0.35
C THR A 208 0.94 3.86 -1.15
N VAL A 209 0.41 4.88 -1.82
CA VAL A 209 0.61 5.20 -3.24
C VAL A 209 1.19 6.60 -3.38
N ALA A 210 1.81 6.91 -4.51
CA ALA A 210 2.39 8.24 -4.75
C ALA A 210 1.34 9.36 -4.72
N ASN A 211 0.15 9.10 -5.26
CA ASN A 211 -1.03 9.96 -5.21
C ASN A 211 -2.28 9.17 -5.63
N ASP A 212 -3.46 9.72 -5.35
CA ASP A 212 -4.75 9.10 -5.64
C ASP A 212 -5.05 8.99 -7.16
N ASP A 213 -4.35 9.77 -7.99
CA ASP A 213 -4.52 9.80 -9.44
C ASP A 213 -3.66 8.78 -10.19
N PHE A 214 -2.84 7.98 -9.49
CA PHE A 214 -1.93 7.02 -10.12
C PHE A 214 -2.67 6.03 -11.04
N PHE A 215 -3.62 5.26 -10.51
CA PHE A 215 -4.38 4.28 -11.31
C PHE A 215 -5.35 4.94 -12.30
N PRO A 216 -6.10 6.01 -11.93
CA PRO A 216 -6.95 6.70 -12.89
C PRO A 216 -6.21 7.24 -14.10
N ASN A 217 -4.97 7.73 -13.94
CA ASN A 217 -4.14 8.12 -15.08
C ASN A 217 -3.85 6.93 -15.99
N ILE A 218 -3.48 5.77 -15.44
CA ILE A 218 -3.24 4.55 -16.24
C ILE A 218 -4.48 4.17 -17.05
N VAL A 219 -5.67 4.21 -16.45
CA VAL A 219 -6.94 3.92 -17.13
C VAL A 219 -7.19 4.89 -18.30
N ARG A 220 -6.99 6.20 -18.08
CA ARG A 220 -7.16 7.22 -19.13
C ARG A 220 -6.20 7.00 -20.30
N GLU A 221 -4.95 6.63 -20.01
CA GLU A 221 -3.93 6.38 -21.04
C GLU A 221 -4.20 5.09 -21.81
N LEU A 222 -4.58 4.01 -21.12
CA LEU A 222 -4.96 2.73 -21.76
C LEU A 222 -6.13 2.87 -22.73
N SER A 223 -7.09 3.74 -22.42
CA SER A 223 -8.27 3.97 -23.28
C SER A 223 -7.92 4.64 -24.61
N THR A 224 -6.85 5.46 -24.65
CA THR A 224 -6.57 6.37 -25.78
C THR A 224 -5.31 6.04 -26.56
N LYS A 225 -4.17 5.89 -25.87
CA LYS A 225 -2.84 5.78 -26.50
C LYS A 225 -2.03 4.56 -26.05
N GLY A 226 -2.60 3.76 -25.14
CA GLY A 226 -1.94 2.62 -24.53
C GLY A 226 -1.06 3.03 -23.32
N TYR A 227 -0.73 2.04 -22.49
CA TYR A 227 0.15 2.16 -21.34
C TYR A 227 0.77 0.80 -21.06
N GLY A 228 2.03 0.73 -20.63
CA GLY A 228 2.68 -0.53 -20.24
C GLY A 228 3.21 -1.37 -21.42
N PRO A 229 3.49 -2.67 -21.20
CA PRO A 229 3.16 -3.46 -20.00
C PRO A 229 4.08 -3.12 -18.81
N PHE A 230 3.49 -2.89 -17.63
CA PHE A 230 4.23 -2.58 -16.40
C PHE A 230 3.85 -3.55 -15.26
N ALA A 231 4.84 -4.05 -14.53
CA ALA A 231 4.67 -4.92 -13.37
C ALA A 231 5.15 -4.21 -12.11
N ASN A 232 4.22 -3.75 -11.27
CA ASN A 232 4.50 -3.10 -10.00
C ASN A 232 4.49 -4.12 -8.86
N VAL A 233 5.54 -4.93 -8.83
CA VAL A 233 5.65 -6.10 -7.94
C VAL A 233 6.85 -6.02 -6.98
N ALA A 234 7.70 -5.00 -7.16
CA ALA A 234 8.93 -4.82 -6.41
C ALA A 234 8.68 -4.07 -5.09
N GLY A 235 8.19 -4.78 -4.07
CA GLY A 235 8.07 -4.22 -2.73
C GLY A 235 7.31 -5.09 -1.75
N ASP A 236 7.40 -4.68 -0.49
CA ASP A 236 6.71 -5.32 0.63
C ASP A 236 5.46 -4.54 1.01
N GLY A 237 4.44 -5.21 1.51
CA GLY A 237 3.20 -4.58 1.97
C GLY A 237 2.29 -5.55 2.70
N CYS A 238 1.12 -5.07 3.11
CA CYS A 238 0.07 -5.96 3.59
C CYS A 238 -0.50 -6.73 2.39
N PHE A 239 -0.02 -7.97 2.22
CA PHE A 239 -0.49 -8.90 1.21
C PHE A 239 -0.71 -10.27 1.85
N CYS A 240 -1.62 -11.04 1.28
CA CYS A 240 -1.79 -12.46 1.59
C CYS A 240 -1.33 -13.29 0.40
N ALA A 241 -0.73 -14.45 0.65
CA ALA A 241 -0.44 -15.41 -0.42
C ALA A 241 -1.73 -15.76 -1.16
N TRP A 242 -1.65 -15.83 -2.49
CA TRP A 242 -2.76 -16.36 -3.26
C TRP A 242 -2.97 -17.83 -2.88
N PRO A 243 -4.18 -18.25 -2.50
CA PRO A 243 -4.39 -19.63 -2.14
C PRO A 243 -4.42 -20.49 -3.40
N HIS A 244 -3.63 -21.55 -3.43
CA HIS A 244 -3.68 -22.53 -4.50
C HIS A 244 -4.95 -23.40 -4.34
N ALA A 245 -5.53 -23.82 -5.47
CA ALA A 245 -6.57 -24.82 -5.44
C ALA A 245 -5.99 -26.11 -4.85
N ARG A 246 -6.34 -26.44 -3.61
CA ARG A 246 -5.94 -27.71 -3.00
C ARG A 246 -6.45 -28.82 -3.90
N SER A 247 -5.55 -29.66 -4.42
CA SER A 247 -5.97 -30.88 -5.09
C SER A 247 -6.73 -31.73 -4.08
N SER A 248 -7.82 -32.34 -4.49
CA SER A 248 -8.71 -33.18 -3.68
C SER A 248 -8.04 -34.42 -3.04
N ALA A 249 -6.71 -34.52 -3.06
CA ALA A 249 -5.93 -35.60 -2.47
C ALA A 249 -5.65 -35.38 -0.96
N GLU A 250 -5.70 -34.15 -0.45
CA GLU A 250 -5.33 -33.87 0.96
C GLU A 250 -6.52 -33.95 1.94
N GLU A 251 -7.76 -34.02 1.45
CA GLU A 251 -8.95 -34.17 2.31
C GLU A 251 -9.17 -35.62 2.80
N ILE A 252 -8.53 -36.61 2.18
CA ILE A 252 -8.64 -38.02 2.59
C ILE A 252 -7.68 -38.36 3.75
N THR A 253 -6.63 -37.58 3.97
CA THR A 253 -5.63 -37.87 5.01
C THR A 253 -5.92 -37.16 6.35
N ALA A 254 -6.95 -36.31 6.41
CA ALA A 254 -7.32 -35.54 7.60
C ALA A 254 -8.61 -36.03 8.30
N ARG A 255 -9.07 -37.26 8.00
CA ARG A 255 -10.15 -37.94 8.75
C ARG A 255 -9.69 -39.25 9.36
#